data_AF-A0A1Q7PQ96-F1
#
_entry.id   AF-A0A1Q7PQ96-F1
#
_cell.length_a   1.000
_cell.length_b   1.000
_cell.length_c   1.000
_cell.angle_alpha   90.00
_cell.angle_beta   90.00
_cell.angle_gamma   90.00
#
_symmetry.space_group_name_H-M   'P 1'
#
loop_
_entity.id
_entity.type
_entity.pdbx_description
1 polymer ?
#
loop_
_entity_poly.entity_id
_entity_poly.type
_entity_poly.pdbx_seq_one_letter_code
_entity_poly.pdbx_strand_id
1 'polypeptide(L)'
;MQRLEPFAKWDGKDFENLPILAKVKGKCTTDQISPGGPWLTYRGHLDKISDNMLLGAVNAYTGGVGIGKNIHSSNIESYPHIAREYKENGEKWVIVGERNYGEGSSREHAAMTPRYLGCAAVIVKSFARIHETNLKKQGVLALTFENTDNYDKMWKEIE
;
A
#
# COMPACT_ATOMS: atom_id res chain seq x y z
N MET A 1 -3.10 15.07 18.67
CA MET A 1 -2.19 13.91 18.56
C MET A 1 -2.96 12.66 18.95
N GLN A 2 -2.62 11.51 18.35
CA GLN A 2 -3.18 10.19 18.65
C GLN A 2 -2.07 9.33 19.27
N ARG A 3 -2.37 8.59 20.34
CA ARG A 3 -1.46 7.56 20.86
C ARG A 3 -1.41 6.39 19.87
N LEU A 4 -0.22 5.87 19.60
CA LEU A 4 -0.09 4.67 18.78
C LEU A 4 -0.44 3.43 19.60
N GLU A 5 -1.35 2.63 19.07
CA GLU A 5 -1.62 1.28 19.55
C GLU A 5 -0.68 0.29 18.85
N PRO A 6 -0.16 -0.73 19.56
CA PRO A 6 0.65 -1.76 18.93
C PRO A 6 -0.10 -2.45 17.79
N PHE A 7 0.59 -2.68 16.67
CA PHE A 7 0.03 -3.50 15.60
C PHE A 7 -0.13 -4.96 16.06
N ALA A 8 -1.14 -5.63 15.50
CA ALA A 8 -1.35 -7.05 15.74
C ALA A 8 -0.10 -7.86 15.40
N LYS A 9 0.24 -8.81 16.28
CA LYS A 9 1.29 -9.80 16.04
C LYS A 9 0.91 -10.70 14.87
N TRP A 10 1.91 -11.27 14.21
CA TRP A 10 1.68 -12.37 13.27
C TRP A 10 1.08 -13.57 13.99
N ASP A 11 0.10 -14.21 13.36
CA ASP A 11 -0.67 -15.33 13.91
C ASP A 11 -0.03 -16.70 13.65
N GLY A 12 1.10 -16.73 12.94
CA GLY A 12 1.82 -17.95 12.60
C GLY A 12 1.34 -18.64 11.32
N LYS A 13 0.36 -18.07 10.62
CA LYS A 13 -0.23 -18.65 9.40
C LYS A 13 0.24 -17.91 8.15
N ASP A 14 0.19 -18.62 7.03
CA ASP A 14 0.45 -18.03 5.73
C ASP A 14 -0.67 -17.07 5.31
N PHE A 15 -0.31 -16.10 4.47
CA PHE A 15 -1.27 -15.22 3.84
C PHE A 15 -1.81 -15.86 2.56
N GLU A 16 -3.05 -16.30 2.59
CA GLU A 16 -3.72 -16.94 1.46
C GLU A 16 -4.71 -16.00 0.77
N ASN A 17 -4.82 -16.11 -0.56
CA ASN A 17 -5.84 -15.44 -1.38
C ASN A 17 -5.96 -13.91 -1.17
N LEU A 18 -4.84 -13.23 -0.93
CA LEU A 18 -4.85 -11.78 -0.71
C LEU A 18 -5.24 -11.02 -2.00
N PRO A 19 -6.24 -10.12 -1.96
CA PRO A 19 -6.49 -9.22 -3.06
C PRO A 19 -5.34 -8.24 -3.28
N ILE A 20 -5.09 -7.91 -4.54
CA ILE A 20 -4.22 -6.79 -4.89
C ILE A 20 -5.05 -5.51 -4.74
N LEU A 21 -4.76 -4.71 -3.73
CA LEU A 21 -5.40 -3.40 -3.58
C LEU A 21 -4.95 -2.47 -4.71
N ALA A 22 -3.64 -2.43 -4.98
CA ALA A 22 -3.06 -1.53 -5.96
C ALA A 22 -1.94 -2.23 -6.75
N LYS A 23 -2.05 -2.23 -8.08
CA LYS A 23 -0.90 -2.43 -8.97
C LYS A 23 -0.48 -1.05 -9.49
N VAL A 24 0.68 -0.60 -9.06
CA VAL A 24 1.18 0.74 -9.39
C VAL A 24 2.01 0.67 -10.66
N LYS A 25 1.75 1.59 -11.58
CA LYS A 25 2.50 1.78 -12.82
C LYS A 25 3.50 2.93 -12.69
N GLY A 26 4.70 2.72 -13.20
CA GLY A 26 5.76 3.70 -13.21
C GLY A 26 6.35 3.98 -11.84
N LYS A 27 6.88 5.19 -11.70
CA LYS A 27 7.49 5.69 -10.47
C LYS A 27 6.43 5.87 -9.38
N CYS A 28 6.73 5.35 -8.18
CA CYS A 28 5.92 5.53 -6.98
C CYS A 28 6.81 5.98 -5.82
N THR A 29 6.82 7.28 -5.53
CA THR A 29 7.59 7.90 -4.47
C THR A 29 6.87 7.84 -3.12
N THR A 30 7.57 8.15 -2.02
CA THR A 30 6.92 8.30 -0.71
C THR A 30 5.84 9.38 -0.69
N ASP A 31 5.94 10.42 -1.54
CA ASP A 31 4.90 11.42 -1.74
C ASP A 31 3.66 10.88 -2.47
N GLN A 32 3.83 9.88 -3.36
CA GLN A 32 2.69 9.23 -4.02
C GLN A 32 2.00 8.22 -3.09
N ILE A 33 2.75 7.62 -2.16
CA ILE A 33 2.22 6.69 -1.15
C ILE A 33 1.56 7.43 0.02
N SER A 34 2.16 8.53 0.50
CA SER A 34 1.59 9.36 1.56
C SER A 34 1.95 10.83 1.29
N PRO A 35 1.08 11.56 0.57
CA PRO A 35 1.32 12.94 0.20
C PRO A 35 1.57 13.85 1.40
N GLY A 36 2.42 14.85 1.19
CA GLY A 36 2.67 15.91 2.16
C GLY A 36 1.63 17.02 2.11
N GLY A 37 2.07 18.26 2.29
CA GLY A 37 1.19 19.44 2.18
C GLY A 37 0.16 19.51 3.31
N PRO A 38 -1.15 19.65 3.03
CA PRO A 38 -2.20 19.75 4.06
C PRO A 38 -2.20 18.59 5.06
N TRP A 39 -1.78 17.40 4.61
CA TRP A 39 -1.70 16.18 5.40
C TRP A 39 -0.68 16.23 6.53
N LEU A 40 0.31 17.14 6.47
CA LEU A 40 1.30 17.33 7.53
C LEU A 40 0.65 17.72 8.86
N THR A 41 -0.53 18.33 8.82
CA THR A 41 -1.36 18.64 10.01
C THR A 41 -1.73 17.37 10.78
N TYR A 42 -1.87 16.23 10.09
CA TYR A 42 -2.25 14.94 10.66
C TYR A 42 -1.07 14.00 10.93
N ARG A 43 0.19 14.46 10.79
CA ARG A 43 1.39 13.62 10.98
C ARG A 43 1.46 12.92 12.35
N GLY A 44 0.82 13.50 13.37
CA GLY A 44 0.70 12.93 14.72
C GLY A 44 -0.62 12.18 14.97
N HIS A 45 -1.36 11.81 13.92
CA HIS A 45 -2.65 11.11 13.99
C HIS A 45 -2.72 10.05 12.88
N LEU A 46 -2.27 8.83 13.18
CA LEU A 46 -2.10 7.75 12.21
C LEU A 46 -3.40 7.43 11.45
N ASP A 47 -4.53 7.41 12.15
CA ASP A 47 -5.82 7.15 11.51
C ASP A 47 -6.17 8.20 10.45
N LYS A 48 -6.14 9.49 10.80
CA LYS A 48 -6.46 10.59 9.88
C LYS A 48 -5.48 10.72 8.72
N ILE A 49 -4.17 10.55 8.97
CA ILE A 49 -3.20 10.61 7.86
C ILE A 49 -3.33 9.41 6.92
N SER A 50 -3.90 8.29 7.37
CA SER A 50 -4.12 7.13 6.50
C SER A 50 -5.13 7.38 5.39
N ASP A 51 -5.96 8.42 5.49
CA ASP A 51 -6.85 8.86 4.40
C ASP A 51 -6.08 9.43 3.19
N ASN A 52 -4.76 9.57 3.29
CA ASN A 52 -3.90 9.97 2.18
C ASN A 52 -3.18 8.82 1.47
N MET A 53 -3.41 7.58 1.91
CA MET A 53 -2.67 6.42 1.42
C MET A 53 -2.86 6.24 -0.09
N LEU A 54 -1.76 6.18 -0.83
CA LEU A 54 -1.67 5.96 -2.28
C LEU A 54 -2.41 6.99 -3.15
N LEU A 55 -2.81 8.16 -2.63
CA LEU A 55 -3.56 9.15 -3.42
C LEU A 55 -2.81 9.68 -4.66
N GLY A 56 -1.47 9.55 -4.71
CA GLY A 56 -0.66 9.92 -5.87
C GLY A 56 -0.20 8.74 -6.74
N ALA A 57 -0.58 7.50 -6.39
CA ALA A 57 -0.16 6.32 -7.11
C ALA A 57 -1.00 6.12 -8.39
N VAL A 58 -0.34 5.82 -9.50
CA VAL A 58 -0.99 5.55 -10.79
C VAL A 58 -1.41 4.08 -10.85
N ASN A 59 -2.70 3.82 -11.02
CA ASN A 59 -3.22 2.48 -11.24
C ASN A 59 -2.78 1.93 -12.59
N ALA A 60 -2.18 0.74 -12.61
CA ALA A 60 -1.67 0.13 -13.83
C ALA A 60 -2.74 -0.29 -14.84
N TYR A 61 -3.98 -0.51 -14.39
CA TYR A 61 -5.08 -0.98 -15.24
C TYR A 61 -5.93 0.18 -15.75
N THR A 62 -6.42 1.02 -14.84
CA THR A 62 -7.32 2.13 -15.22
C THR A 62 -6.57 3.38 -15.67
N GLY A 63 -5.29 3.50 -15.33
CA GLY A 63 -4.52 4.74 -15.49
C GLY A 63 -4.92 5.84 -14.49
N GLY A 64 -5.94 5.61 -13.65
CA GLY A 64 -6.41 6.55 -12.65
C GLY A 64 -5.40 6.77 -11.53
N VAL A 65 -5.36 7.99 -10.98
CA VAL A 65 -4.46 8.36 -9.88
C VAL A 65 -5.22 8.25 -8.56
N GLY A 66 -4.67 7.53 -7.59
CA GLY A 66 -5.24 7.41 -6.25
C GLY A 66 -6.49 6.53 -6.13
N ILE A 67 -6.87 5.86 -7.22
CA ILE A 67 -8.11 5.08 -7.31
C ILE A 67 -7.85 3.64 -7.78
N GLY A 68 -8.67 2.72 -7.29
CA GLY A 68 -8.64 1.29 -7.59
C GLY A 68 -10.05 0.72 -7.79
N LYS A 69 -10.14 -0.51 -8.29
CA LYS A 69 -11.40 -1.26 -8.33
C LYS A 69 -11.54 -2.02 -7.02
N ASN A 70 -12.62 -1.78 -6.30
CA ASN A 70 -12.98 -2.56 -5.12
C ASN A 70 -13.47 -3.94 -5.55
N ILE A 71 -12.96 -5.02 -4.95
CA ILE A 71 -13.35 -6.38 -5.35
C ILE A 71 -14.78 -6.73 -4.89
N HIS A 72 -15.26 -6.10 -3.83
CA HIS A 72 -16.58 -6.38 -3.24
C HIS A 72 -17.67 -5.58 -3.95
N SER A 73 -17.48 -4.27 -4.11
CA SER A 73 -18.47 -3.40 -4.75
C SER A 73 -18.34 -3.34 -6.28
N SER A 74 -17.20 -3.77 -6.83
CA SER A 74 -16.81 -3.58 -8.24
C SER A 74 -16.71 -2.12 -8.71
N ASN A 75 -16.87 -1.15 -7.81
CA ASN A 75 -16.75 0.28 -8.11
C ASN A 75 -15.29 0.73 -8.20
N ILE A 76 -15.08 1.84 -8.89
CA ILE A 76 -13.80 2.57 -8.84
C ILE A 76 -13.87 3.59 -7.71
N GLU A 77 -13.01 3.41 -6.71
CA GLU A 77 -13.00 4.17 -5.48
C GLU A 77 -11.57 4.56 -5.10
N SER A 78 -11.41 5.48 -4.14
CA SER A 78 -10.08 5.84 -3.66
C SER A 78 -9.44 4.67 -2.89
N TYR A 79 -8.12 4.46 -3.06
CA TYR A 79 -7.41 3.43 -2.30
C TYR A 79 -7.60 3.48 -0.78
N PRO A 80 -7.60 4.65 -0.09
CA PRO A 80 -7.84 4.66 1.35
C PRO A 80 -9.26 4.23 1.70
N HIS A 81 -10.26 4.52 0.86
CA HIS A 81 -11.63 4.05 1.07
C HIS A 81 -11.72 2.53 0.99
N ILE A 82 -11.23 1.93 -0.10
CA ILE A 82 -11.23 0.48 -0.30
C ILE A 82 -10.46 -0.23 0.83
N ALA A 83 -9.30 0.31 1.21
CA ALA A 83 -8.48 -0.29 2.27
C ALA A 83 -9.11 -0.19 3.65
N ARG A 84 -9.94 0.85 3.92
CA ARG A 84 -10.74 0.92 5.15
C ARG A 84 -11.82 -0.15 5.16
N GLU A 85 -12.53 -0.34 4.06
CA GLU A 85 -13.54 -1.40 3.94
C GLU A 85 -12.91 -2.79 4.18
N TYR A 86 -11.80 -3.10 3.51
CA TYR A 86 -11.08 -4.36 3.73
C TYR A 86 -10.64 -4.52 5.19
N LYS A 87 -10.11 -3.45 5.80
CA LYS A 87 -9.73 -3.47 7.22
C LYS A 87 -10.92 -3.76 8.15
N GLU A 88 -12.06 -3.13 7.90
CA GLU A 88 -13.30 -3.33 8.68
C GLU A 88 -13.80 -4.77 8.58
N ASN A 89 -13.63 -5.40 7.41
CA ASN A 89 -13.91 -6.82 7.18
C ASN A 89 -12.82 -7.77 7.72
N GLY A 90 -11.74 -7.25 8.29
CA GLY A 90 -10.61 -8.05 8.79
C GLY A 90 -9.72 -8.61 7.67
N GLU A 91 -9.88 -8.13 6.44
CA GLU A 91 -9.19 -8.62 5.26
C GLU A 91 -7.81 -7.97 5.11
N LYS A 92 -6.87 -8.78 4.63
CA LYS A 92 -5.52 -8.34 4.28
C LYS A 92 -5.41 -8.18 2.77
N TRP A 93 -4.46 -7.36 2.33
CA TRP A 93 -4.26 -7.08 0.91
C TRP A 93 -2.81 -6.77 0.61
N VAL A 94 -2.47 -6.73 -0.68
CA VAL A 94 -1.11 -6.45 -1.15
C VAL A 94 -1.02 -5.27 -2.11
N ILE A 95 0.17 -4.67 -2.18
CA ILE A 95 0.55 -3.72 -3.22
C ILE A 95 1.50 -4.41 -4.18
N VAL A 96 1.32 -4.19 -5.48
CA VAL A 96 2.28 -4.54 -6.52
C VAL A 96 2.86 -3.28 -7.13
N GLY A 97 4.17 -3.19 -7.31
CA GLY A 97 4.82 -2.00 -7.87
C GLY A 97 6.01 -2.31 -8.77
N GLU A 98 6.51 -1.27 -9.42
CA GLU A 98 7.64 -1.39 -10.35
C GLU A 98 9.00 -1.24 -9.65
N ARG A 99 9.96 -0.55 -10.27
CA ARG A 99 11.31 -0.36 -9.77
C ARG A 99 11.37 0.84 -8.83
N ASN A 100 12.29 0.77 -7.88
CA ASN A 100 12.60 1.85 -6.94
C ASN A 100 11.36 2.34 -6.16
N TYR A 101 10.47 1.41 -5.77
CA TYR A 101 9.23 1.73 -5.06
C TYR A 101 9.54 2.39 -3.71
N GLY A 102 8.84 3.50 -3.42
CA GLY A 102 9.06 4.30 -2.22
C GLY A 102 10.29 5.20 -2.28
N GLU A 103 10.72 5.61 -3.48
CA GLU A 103 11.79 6.61 -3.65
C GLU A 103 11.42 7.95 -3.00
N GLY A 104 12.41 8.66 -2.46
CA GLY A 104 12.25 10.04 -2.00
C GLY A 104 12.48 10.19 -0.51
N SER A 105 11.85 11.22 0.06
CA SER A 105 12.06 11.60 1.46
C SER A 105 11.73 10.46 2.43
N SER A 106 12.49 10.37 3.52
CA SER A 106 12.26 9.40 4.59
C SER A 106 10.96 9.73 5.32
N ARG A 107 9.86 9.12 4.88
CA ARG A 107 8.55 9.24 5.51
C ARG A 107 8.12 7.88 6.03
N GLU A 108 8.18 7.70 7.34
CA GLU A 108 7.71 6.48 7.99
C GLU A 108 6.21 6.26 7.75
N HIS A 109 5.42 7.35 7.59
CA HIS A 109 4.00 7.28 7.24
C HIS A 109 3.72 6.52 5.96
N ALA A 110 4.62 6.56 4.97
CA ALA A 110 4.46 5.78 3.74
C ALA A 110 4.48 4.25 4.00
N ALA A 111 5.02 3.80 5.14
CA ALA A 111 4.94 2.41 5.59
C ALA A 111 3.85 2.19 6.66
N MET A 112 3.62 3.18 7.53
CA MET A 112 2.62 3.06 8.60
C MET A 112 1.18 3.11 8.09
N THR A 113 0.87 3.94 7.08
CA THR A 113 -0.51 4.06 6.57
C THR A 113 -0.97 2.78 5.85
N PRO A 114 -0.17 2.11 4.99
CA PRO A 114 -0.54 0.79 4.47
C PRO A 114 -0.70 -0.24 5.58
N ARG A 115 0.24 -0.29 6.55
CA ARG A 115 0.15 -1.26 7.66
C ARG A 115 -1.09 -1.06 8.51
N TYR A 116 -1.44 0.19 8.80
CA TYR A 116 -2.62 0.56 9.57
C TYR A 116 -3.92 0.18 8.86
N LEU A 117 -3.94 0.24 7.54
CA LEU A 117 -5.08 -0.10 6.69
C LEU A 117 -5.11 -1.57 6.25
N GLY A 118 -4.25 -2.43 6.78
CA GLY A 118 -4.33 -3.88 6.56
C GLY A 118 -3.41 -4.43 5.47
N CYS A 119 -2.46 -3.65 4.95
CA CYS A 119 -1.44 -4.16 4.04
C CYS A 119 -0.62 -5.27 4.71
N ALA A 120 -0.57 -6.43 4.07
CA ALA A 120 0.26 -7.55 4.51
C ALA A 120 1.62 -7.55 3.80
N ALA A 121 1.63 -7.28 2.49
CA ALA A 121 2.83 -7.31 1.68
C ALA A 121 2.87 -6.22 0.61
N VAL A 122 4.08 -5.81 0.28
CA VAL A 122 4.41 -4.98 -0.88
C VAL A 122 5.36 -5.79 -1.75
N ILE A 123 4.98 -6.03 -3.01
CA ILE A 123 5.70 -6.91 -3.95
C ILE A 123 6.13 -6.07 -5.16
N VAL A 124 7.43 -5.88 -5.35
CA VAL A 124 7.92 -4.90 -6.34
C VAL A 124 9.09 -5.44 -7.17
N LYS A 125 9.43 -4.76 -8.26
CA LYS A 125 10.67 -5.07 -9.01
C LYS A 125 11.91 -4.67 -8.20
N SER A 126 11.86 -3.56 -7.47
CA SER A 126 12.87 -3.17 -6.47
C SER A 126 12.37 -2.07 -5.54
N PHE A 127 12.95 -1.96 -4.35
CA PHE A 127 12.63 -0.91 -3.37
C PHE A 127 13.69 0.20 -3.32
N ALA A 128 13.28 1.39 -2.88
CA ALA A 128 14.21 2.34 -2.29
C ALA A 128 14.62 1.88 -0.87
N ARG A 129 15.92 1.94 -0.57
CA ARG A 129 16.53 1.39 0.67
C ARG A 129 15.83 1.77 1.98
N ILE A 130 15.51 3.06 2.14
CA ILE A 130 14.89 3.57 3.38
C ILE A 130 13.45 3.07 3.51
N HIS A 131 12.70 3.09 2.42
CA HIS A 131 11.31 2.65 2.43
C HIS A 131 11.17 1.15 2.71
N GLU A 132 12.06 0.32 2.13
CA GLU A 132 12.14 -1.11 2.44
C GLU A 132 12.33 -1.35 3.95
N THR A 133 13.24 -0.58 4.57
CA THR A 133 13.51 -0.67 6.00
C THR A 133 12.28 -0.28 6.82
N ASN A 134 11.56 0.78 6.41
CA ASN A 134 10.36 1.24 7.10
C ASN A 134 9.24 0.19 7.02
N LEU A 135 9.01 -0.43 5.87
CA LEU A 135 8.03 -1.52 5.73
C LEU A 135 8.33 -2.67 6.70
N LYS A 136 9.59 -3.13 6.74
CA LYS A 136 10.04 -4.19 7.66
C LYS A 136 9.82 -3.81 9.13
N LYS A 137 10.13 -2.56 9.51
CA LYS A 137 9.89 -2.05 10.87
C LYS A 137 8.41 -2.03 11.27
N GLN A 138 7.50 -1.81 10.32
CA GLN A 138 6.06 -1.84 10.58
C GLN A 138 5.45 -3.25 10.48
N GLY A 139 6.25 -4.27 10.16
CA GLY A 139 5.77 -5.64 10.00
C GLY A 139 4.98 -5.87 8.70
N VAL A 140 5.32 -5.14 7.63
CA VAL A 140 4.86 -5.41 6.26
C VAL A 140 5.93 -6.21 5.53
N LEU A 141 5.52 -7.26 4.81
CA LEU A 141 6.45 -8.06 4.00
C LEU A 141 6.90 -7.25 2.79
N ALA A 142 8.16 -6.83 2.77
CA ALA A 142 8.79 -6.18 1.63
C ALA A 142 9.42 -7.24 0.72
N LEU A 143 8.75 -7.60 -0.37
CA LEU A 143 9.13 -8.68 -1.28
C LEU A 143 9.54 -8.13 -2.64
N THR A 144 10.54 -8.75 -3.25
CA THR A 144 10.95 -8.45 -4.62
C THR A 144 10.70 -9.65 -5.52
N PHE A 145 10.30 -9.40 -6.76
CA PHE A 145 10.24 -10.46 -7.76
C PHE A 145 11.66 -10.97 -8.06
N GLU A 146 11.83 -12.29 -8.07
CA GLU A 146 13.05 -12.91 -8.62
C GLU A 146 13.17 -12.63 -10.13
N ASN A 147 12.06 -12.80 -10.87
CA ASN A 147 11.94 -12.37 -12.26
C ASN A 147 10.99 -11.17 -12.36
N THR A 148 11.52 -10.02 -12.75
CA THR A 148 10.76 -8.76 -12.85
C THR A 148 9.60 -8.80 -13.85
N ASP A 149 9.62 -9.69 -14.83
CA ASP A 149 8.53 -9.86 -15.82
C ASP A 149 7.28 -10.48 -15.19
N ASN A 150 7.40 -11.07 -13.99
CA ASN A 150 6.24 -11.55 -13.23
C ASN A 150 5.34 -10.40 -12.75
N TYR A 151 5.84 -9.16 -12.72
CA TYR A 151 4.99 -7.98 -12.54
C TYR A 151 3.83 -7.95 -13.54
N ASP A 152 4.09 -8.25 -14.82
CA ASP A 152 3.06 -8.20 -15.86
C ASP A 152 2.05 -9.35 -15.73
N LYS A 153 2.46 -10.46 -15.11
CA LYS A 153 1.60 -11.63 -14.82
C LYS A 153 0.76 -11.47 -13.56
N MET A 154 1.14 -10.57 -12.66
CA MET A 154 0.38 -10.32 -11.44
C MET A 154 -0.89 -9.56 -11.79
N TRP A 155 -2.01 -10.28 -11.63
CA TRP A 155 -3.38 -9.97 -12.08
C TRP A 155 -3.64 -10.33 -13.54
N LYS A 156 -4.48 -11.34 -13.73
CA LYS A 156 -5.32 -11.49 -14.91
C LYS A 156 -6.70 -11.06 -14.45
N GLU A 157 -7.39 -10.21 -15.22
CA GLU A 157 -8.84 -10.14 -15.06
C GLU A 157 -9.36 -11.57 -15.16
N ILE A 158 -10.10 -11.99 -14.13
CA ILE A 158 -11.06 -13.08 -14.34
C ILE A 158 -12.13 -12.42 -15.21
N GLU A 159 -12.08 -12.70 -16.52
CA GLU A 159 -13.18 -12.40 -17.43
C GLU A 159 -14.50 -13.00 -16.93
#